data_AF-A0A519SF89-F1
#
_entry.id   AF-A0A519SF89-F1
#
_cell.length_a   1.000
_cell.length_b   1.000
_cell.length_c   1.000
_cell.angle_alpha   90.00
_cell.angle_beta   90.00
_cell.angle_gamma   90.00
#
_symmetry.space_group_name_H-M   'P 1'
#
loop_
_entity.id
_entity.type
_entity.pdbx_description
1 polymer ?
#
loop_
_entity_poly.entity_id
_entity_poly.type
_entity_poly.pdbx_seq_one_letter_code
_entity_poly.pdbx_strand_id
1 'polypeptide(L)'
;MHKNDFIYNVRVNVIDDVMDIDLLDKNDEIIDKDSLSKGEQQLYATALLKALVDESGIKFPVFIDSPLQKFDKYHSKNIIKEFYPAISEQVVLFPLLEKELSELEYDYLKPNVNKVFVIENHNNGSSFRSYAVDQLFIHLKQEQDVYAN
;
A
#
# COMPACT_ATOMS: atom_id res chain seq x y z
N MET A 1 0.67 -19.96 19.07
CA MET A 1 0.39 -21.38 18.81
C MET A 1 0.39 -21.56 17.31
N HIS A 2 1.41 -22.21 16.74
CA HIS A 2 1.44 -22.49 15.30
C HIS A 2 0.33 -23.49 14.98
N LYS A 3 -0.65 -23.10 14.15
CA LYS A 3 -1.63 -24.05 13.60
C LYS A 3 -0.93 -24.79 12.47
N ASN A 4 -0.30 -25.91 12.77
CA ASN A 4 0.18 -26.81 11.73
C ASN A 4 -1.01 -27.24 10.87
N ASP A 5 -0.83 -27.24 9.55
CA ASP A 5 -1.83 -27.66 8.55
C ASP A 5 -3.08 -26.78 8.44
N PHE A 6 -2.99 -25.50 8.84
CA PHE A 6 -4.11 -24.57 8.66
C PHE A 6 -4.40 -24.30 7.19
N ILE A 7 -3.38 -24.05 6.38
CA ILE A 7 -3.46 -23.99 4.92
C ILE A 7 -2.77 -25.25 4.39
N TYR A 8 -3.53 -26.14 3.77
CA TYR A 8 -3.04 -27.40 3.22
C TYR A 8 -2.78 -27.32 1.72
N ASN A 9 -3.61 -26.57 0.98
CA ASN A 9 -3.46 -26.39 -0.46
C ASN A 9 -3.88 -24.98 -0.91
N VAL A 10 -3.44 -24.57 -2.09
CA VAL A 10 -3.78 -23.29 -2.73
C VAL A 10 -4.28 -23.58 -4.13
N ARG A 11 -5.48 -23.11 -4.47
CA ARG A 11 -6.05 -23.23 -5.81
C ARG A 11 -6.16 -21.84 -6.43
N VAL A 12 -5.63 -21.68 -7.63
CA VAL A 12 -5.79 -20.45 -8.41
C VAL A 12 -6.86 -20.71 -9.47
N ASN A 13 -7.95 -19.97 -9.39
CA ASN A 13 -9.02 -19.99 -10.37
C ASN A 13 -8.87 -18.76 -11.26
N VAL A 14 -8.72 -18.97 -12.56
CA VAL A 14 -8.69 -17.88 -13.55
C VAL A 14 -9.94 -18.02 -14.41
N ILE A 15 -10.85 -17.05 -14.29
CA ILE A 15 -12.07 -16.98 -15.10
C ILE A 15 -12.03 -15.63 -15.82
N ASP A 16 -11.90 -15.68 -17.14
CA ASP A 16 -11.62 -14.52 -17.99
C ASP A 16 -10.36 -13.77 -17.51
N ASP A 17 -10.48 -12.47 -17.23
CA ASP A 17 -9.40 -11.61 -16.72
C ASP A 17 -9.39 -11.51 -15.17
N VAL A 18 -10.19 -12.35 -14.48
CA VAL A 18 -10.29 -12.34 -13.02
C VAL A 18 -9.56 -13.55 -12.44
N MET A 19 -8.58 -13.28 -11.58
CA MET A 19 -7.88 -14.28 -10.79
C MET A 19 -8.44 -14.30 -9.37
N ASP A 20 -8.90 -15.46 -8.92
CA ASP A 20 -9.24 -15.74 -7.52
C ASP A 20 -8.36 -16.86 -6.97
N ILE A 21 -8.12 -16.82 -5.66
CA ILE A 21 -7.20 -17.71 -4.97
C ILE A 21 -7.92 -18.32 -3.79
N ASP A 22 -8.18 -19.61 -3.82
CA ASP A 22 -8.73 -20.33 -2.69
C ASP A 22 -7.59 -20.87 -1.82
N LEU A 23 -7.67 -20.59 -0.52
CA LEU A 23 -6.90 -21.28 0.49
C LEU A 23 -7.71 -22.49 0.96
N LEU A 24 -7.15 -23.68 0.88
CA LEU A 24 -7.83 -24.92 1.19
C LEU A 24 -7.25 -25.53 2.47
N ASP A 25 -8.12 -25.99 3.35
CA ASP A 25 -7.74 -26.78 4.51
C ASP A 25 -7.46 -28.25 4.12
N LYS A 26 -7.11 -29.08 5.11
CA LYS A 26 -6.82 -30.51 4.90
C LYS A 26 -8.02 -31.34 4.38
N ASN A 27 -9.23 -30.80 4.44
CA ASN A 27 -10.46 -31.43 3.97
C ASN A 27 -10.88 -30.90 2.58
N ASP A 28 -10.01 -30.13 1.91
CA ASP A 28 -10.31 -29.37 0.68
C ASP A 28 -11.44 -28.33 0.86
N GLU A 29 -11.72 -27.88 2.09
CA GLU A 29 -12.66 -26.81 2.34
C GLU A 29 -12.00 -25.43 2.17
N ILE A 30 -12.73 -24.50 1.55
CA ILE A 30 -12.24 -23.14 1.36
C ILE A 30 -12.21 -22.42 2.70
N ILE A 31 -11.02 -21.95 3.07
CA ILE A 31 -10.80 -21.12 4.24
C ILE A 31 -11.27 -19.71 3.91
N ASP A 32 -12.21 -19.21 4.71
CA ASP A 32 -12.60 -17.81 4.66
C ASP A 32 -11.40 -16.92 4.99
N LYS A 33 -10.98 -16.10 4.01
CA LYS A 33 -9.84 -15.17 4.13
C LYS A 33 -10.08 -14.13 5.23
N ASP A 34 -11.33 -13.82 5.56
CA ASP A 34 -11.69 -12.90 6.65
C ASP A 34 -11.48 -13.52 8.03
N SER A 35 -11.40 -14.86 8.11
CA SER A 35 -11.10 -15.60 9.34
C SER A 35 -9.60 -15.63 9.70
N LEU A 36 -8.73 -15.19 8.79
CA LEU A 36 -7.29 -15.09 9.00
C LEU A 36 -6.97 -14.05 10.08
N SER A 37 -6.05 -14.36 10.98
CA SER A 37 -5.49 -13.36 11.89
C SER A 37 -4.74 -12.27 11.12
N LYS A 38 -4.53 -11.11 11.76
CA LYS A 38 -3.81 -9.99 11.12
C LYS A 38 -2.40 -10.37 10.64
N GLY A 39 -1.70 -11.23 11.38
CA GLY A 39 -0.39 -11.76 10.96
C GLY A 39 -0.48 -12.70 9.75
N GLU A 40 -1.52 -13.55 9.70
CA GLU A 40 -1.75 -14.47 8.59
C GLU A 40 -2.18 -13.73 7.32
N GLN A 41 -3.03 -12.70 7.45
CA GLN A 41 -3.42 -11.82 6.34
C GLN A 41 -2.20 -11.12 5.73
N GLN A 42 -1.31 -10.61 6.58
CA GLN A 42 -0.08 -9.96 6.13
C GLN A 42 0.86 -10.95 5.42
N LEU A 43 1.02 -12.15 5.97
CA LEU A 43 1.85 -13.19 5.35
C LEU A 43 1.28 -13.62 3.99
N TYR A 44 -0.04 -13.81 3.90
CA TYR A 44 -0.74 -14.14 2.66
C TYR A 44 -0.53 -13.07 1.58
N ALA A 45 -0.78 -11.80 1.91
CA ALA A 45 -0.60 -10.70 0.97
C ALA A 45 0.86 -10.59 0.50
N THR A 46 1.82 -10.78 1.40
CA THR A 46 3.26 -10.75 1.09
C THR A 46 3.64 -11.89 0.15
N ALA A 47 3.19 -13.12 0.44
CA ALA A 47 3.49 -14.30 -0.37
C ALA A 47 2.87 -14.20 -1.77
N LEU A 48 1.62 -13.73 -1.86
CA LEU A 48 0.95 -13.52 -3.14
C LEU A 48 1.70 -12.51 -4.01
N LEU A 49 2.03 -11.37 -3.43
CA LEU A 49 2.70 -10.31 -4.18
C LEU A 49 4.12 -10.72 -4.59
N LYS A 50 4.84 -11.44 -3.72
CA LYS A 50 6.12 -12.05 -4.05
C LYS A 50 6.02 -13.02 -5.23
N ALA A 51 5.01 -13.89 -5.24
CA ALA A 51 4.78 -14.83 -6.34
C ALA A 51 4.52 -14.12 -7.67
N LEU A 52 3.70 -13.04 -7.66
CA LEU A 52 3.47 -12.24 -8.87
C LEU A 52 4.75 -11.57 -9.38
N VAL A 53 5.56 -11.03 -8.48
CA VAL A 53 6.85 -10.41 -8.83
C VAL A 53 7.81 -11.45 -9.43
N ASP A 54 7.95 -12.60 -8.78
CA ASP A 54 8.88 -13.65 -9.19
C ASP A 54 8.48 -14.27 -10.55
N GLU A 55 7.20 -14.54 -10.76
CA GLU A 55 6.69 -15.11 -12.02
C GLU A 55 6.70 -14.12 -13.19
N SER A 56 6.64 -12.81 -12.92
CA SER A 56 6.61 -11.81 -14.00
C SER A 56 7.95 -11.65 -14.74
N GLY A 57 9.07 -12.01 -14.10
CA GLY A 57 10.43 -11.76 -14.61
C GLY A 57 10.75 -10.27 -14.86
N ILE A 58 9.88 -9.35 -14.45
CA ILE A 58 9.94 -7.92 -14.73
C ILE A 58 9.88 -7.17 -13.40
N LYS A 59 10.72 -6.16 -13.24
CA LYS A 59 10.65 -5.22 -12.12
C LYS A 59 9.43 -4.31 -12.30
N PHE A 60 8.30 -4.68 -11.74
CA PHE A 60 7.03 -3.96 -11.93
C PHE A 60 6.87 -2.82 -10.91
N PRO A 61 6.64 -1.56 -11.35
CA PRO A 61 6.33 -0.48 -10.42
C PRO A 61 4.95 -0.68 -9.80
N VAL A 62 4.85 -0.57 -8.48
CA VAL A 62 3.59 -0.74 -7.76
C VAL A 62 2.97 0.63 -7.48
N PHE A 63 1.72 0.80 -7.90
CA PHE A 63 0.93 2.00 -7.65
C PHE A 63 -0.10 1.69 -6.56
N ILE A 64 -0.15 2.54 -5.52
CA ILE A 64 -1.06 2.36 -4.38
C ILE A 64 -1.89 3.62 -4.23
N ASP A 65 -3.16 3.50 -4.59
CA ASP A 65 -4.17 4.53 -4.36
C ASP A 65 -4.70 4.43 -2.93
N SER A 66 -4.97 5.57 -2.29
CA SER A 66 -5.42 5.63 -0.90
C SER A 66 -4.59 4.76 0.08
N PRO A 67 -3.25 4.90 0.11
CA PRO A 67 -2.30 3.95 0.69
C PRO A 67 -2.54 3.62 2.17
N LEU A 68 -3.05 4.58 2.94
CA LEU A 68 -3.24 4.46 4.39
C LEU A 68 -4.71 4.51 4.81
N GLN A 69 -5.64 4.50 3.85
CA GLN A 69 -7.06 4.54 4.14
C GLN A 69 -7.47 3.28 4.92
N LYS A 70 -8.25 3.44 6.00
CA LYS A 70 -8.75 2.38 6.89
C LYS A 70 -7.72 1.74 7.84
N PHE A 71 -6.48 2.22 7.86
CA PHE A 71 -5.49 1.78 8.85
C PHE A 71 -5.51 2.67 10.10
N ASP A 72 -5.36 2.05 11.28
CA ASP A 72 -5.09 2.81 12.50
C ASP A 72 -3.62 3.21 12.58
N LYS A 73 -3.28 4.13 13.50
CA LYS A 73 -1.93 4.69 13.65
C LYS A 73 -0.84 3.62 13.86
N TYR A 74 -1.15 2.49 14.50
CA TYR A 74 -0.17 1.43 14.74
C TYR A 74 0.07 0.63 13.45
N HIS A 75 -0.99 0.27 12.75
CA HIS A 75 -0.92 -0.45 11.48
C HIS A 75 -0.29 0.40 10.37
N SER A 76 -0.60 1.70 10.26
CA SER A 76 0.00 2.61 9.27
C SER A 76 1.53 2.63 9.35
N LYS A 77 2.09 2.66 10.56
CA LYS A 77 3.55 2.67 10.75
C LYS A 77 4.22 1.41 10.20
N ASN A 78 3.65 0.23 10.45
CA ASN A 78 4.21 -1.02 9.96
C ASN A 78 4.09 -1.14 8.44
N ILE A 79 2.97 -0.69 7.87
CA ILE A 79 2.80 -0.62 6.42
C ILE A 79 3.87 0.27 5.78
N ILE A 80 4.10 1.46 6.32
CA ILE A 80 5.09 2.41 5.81
C ILE A 80 6.52 1.87 5.91
N LYS A 81 6.88 1.27 7.06
CA LYS A 81 8.27 0.90 7.34
C LYS A 81 8.67 -0.45 6.77
N GLU A 82 7.73 -1.40 6.70
CA GLU A 82 8.04 -2.79 6.35
C GLU A 82 7.45 -3.18 5.01
N PHE A 83 6.21 -2.77 4.71
CA PHE A 83 5.50 -3.25 3.51
C PHE A 83 5.91 -2.47 2.25
N TYR A 84 5.77 -1.14 2.22
CA TYR A 84 6.10 -0.38 1.00
C TYR A 84 7.56 -0.53 0.55
N PRO A 85 8.57 -0.59 1.43
CA PRO A 85 9.95 -0.79 0.99
C PRO A 85 10.23 -2.19 0.44
N ALA A 86 9.43 -3.19 0.82
CA ALA A 86 9.64 -4.60 0.45
C ALA A 86 8.83 -5.06 -0.76
N ILE A 87 7.78 -4.33 -1.12
CA ILE A 87 6.78 -4.75 -2.12
C ILE A 87 7.29 -4.69 -3.57
N SER A 88 8.15 -3.71 -3.89
CA SER A 88 8.74 -3.52 -5.21
C SER A 88 9.92 -2.54 -5.13
N GLU A 89 10.78 -2.56 -6.14
CA GLU A 89 11.86 -1.57 -6.30
C GLU A 89 11.34 -0.14 -6.54
N GLN A 90 10.15 0.00 -7.14
CA GLN A 90 9.50 1.28 -7.34
C GLN A 90 8.06 1.23 -6.84
N VAL A 91 7.75 2.11 -5.89
CA VAL A 91 6.40 2.29 -5.35
C VAL A 91 5.98 3.74 -5.55
N VAL A 92 4.78 3.94 -6.09
CA VAL A 92 4.14 5.24 -6.27
C VAL A 92 2.89 5.28 -5.41
N LEU A 93 2.86 6.23 -4.47
CA LEU A 93 1.76 6.40 -3.52
C LEU A 93 0.89 7.59 -3.93
N PHE A 94 -0.43 7.45 -3.83
CA PHE A 94 -1.39 8.55 -4.01
C PHE A 94 -2.16 8.85 -2.72
N PRO A 95 -1.51 9.41 -1.68
CA PRO A 95 -2.17 9.73 -0.42
C PRO A 95 -2.98 11.02 -0.50
N LEU A 96 -4.10 11.05 0.20
CA LEU A 96 -4.71 12.31 0.63
C LEU A 96 -3.96 12.85 1.86
N LEU A 97 -3.25 13.97 1.71
CA LEU A 97 -2.55 14.63 2.82
C LEU A 97 -3.54 15.04 3.91
N GLU A 98 -3.12 14.95 5.18
CA GLU A 98 -3.91 15.23 6.41
C GLU A 98 -5.15 14.33 6.64
N LYS A 99 -5.62 13.59 5.62
CA LYS A 99 -6.72 12.62 5.75
C LYS A 99 -6.24 11.18 5.87
N GLU A 100 -5.29 10.81 5.03
CA GLU A 100 -4.72 9.47 4.97
C GLU A 100 -3.23 9.48 5.35
N LEU A 101 -2.51 10.54 4.97
CA LEU A 101 -1.10 10.71 5.29
C LEU A 101 -0.89 11.98 6.13
N SER A 102 -0.64 11.78 7.42
CA SER A 102 -0.21 12.86 8.33
C SER A 102 1.27 13.19 8.18
N GLU A 103 1.69 14.35 8.70
CA GLU A 103 3.11 14.76 8.71
C GLU A 103 3.99 13.71 9.42
N LEU A 104 3.50 13.12 10.51
CA LEU A 104 4.21 12.07 11.26
C LEU A 104 4.40 10.80 10.42
N GLU A 105 3.38 10.37 9.69
CA GLU A 105 3.47 9.19 8.82
C GLU A 105 4.39 9.47 7.62
N TYR A 106 4.35 10.70 7.10
CA TYR A 106 5.26 11.12 6.06
C TYR A 106 6.72 11.11 6.53
N ASP A 107 7.01 11.50 7.78
CA ASP A 107 8.35 11.38 8.35
C ASP A 107 8.85 9.93 8.41
N TYR A 108 7.95 8.95 8.57
CA TYR A 108 8.32 7.53 8.44
C TYR A 108 8.59 7.11 7.00
N LEU A 109 7.94 7.73 6.01
CA LEU A 109 8.16 7.46 4.59
C LEU A 109 9.47 8.07 4.08
N LYS A 110 9.82 9.30 4.52
CA LYS A 110 10.95 10.10 4.01
C LYS A 110 12.24 9.33 3.72
N PRO A 111 12.73 8.40 4.58
CA PRO A 111 13.96 7.67 4.31
C PRO A 111 13.96 6.87 3.00
N ASN A 112 12.77 6.49 2.51
CA ASN A 112 12.58 5.70 1.29
C ASN A 112 11.95 6.52 0.14
N VAL A 113 11.75 7.83 0.31
CA VAL A 113 11.13 8.69 -0.71
C VAL A 113 12.21 9.27 -1.63
N ASN A 114 12.08 9.02 -2.94
CA ASN A 114 12.98 9.58 -3.95
C ASN A 114 12.50 10.94 -4.49
N LYS A 115 11.19 11.06 -4.80
CA LYS A 115 10.58 12.26 -5.39
C LYS A 115 9.20 12.49 -4.81
N VAL A 116 8.81 13.76 -4.77
CA VAL A 116 7.49 14.21 -4.33
C VAL A 116 6.90 15.12 -5.39
N PHE A 117 5.61 14.91 -5.65
CA PHE A 117 4.81 15.73 -6.54
C PHE A 117 3.48 16.06 -5.87
N VAL A 118 3.01 17.29 -6.03
CA VAL A 118 1.68 17.74 -5.65
C VAL A 118 0.90 17.97 -6.94
N ILE A 119 -0.35 17.50 -6.96
CA ILE A 119 -1.29 17.78 -8.04
C ILE A 119 -2.00 19.09 -7.70
N GLU A 120 -1.70 20.15 -8.44
CA GLU A 120 -2.38 21.44 -8.32
C GLU A 120 -3.53 21.46 -9.33
N ASN A 121 -4.75 21.72 -8.86
CA ASN A 121 -5.94 21.79 -9.70
C ASN A 121 -6.32 23.26 -9.93
N HIS A 122 -6.42 23.65 -11.20
CA HIS A 122 -6.82 24.98 -11.63
C HIS A 122 -8.08 24.90 -12.49
N ASN A 123 -8.78 26.03 -12.67
CA ASN A 123 -10.04 26.07 -13.43
C ASN A 123 -9.94 25.50 -14.87
N ASN A 124 -8.75 25.48 -15.47
CA ASN A 124 -8.52 25.01 -16.84
C ASN A 124 -7.80 23.65 -16.91
N GLY A 125 -7.55 22.98 -15.78
CA GLY A 125 -6.90 21.67 -15.74
C GLY A 125 -6.00 21.46 -14.52
N SER A 126 -5.38 20.28 -14.46
CA SER A 126 -4.47 19.90 -13.38
C SER A 126 -3.01 19.93 -13.85
N SER A 127 -2.10 20.28 -12.94
CA SER A 127 -0.66 20.23 -13.18
C SER A 127 0.07 19.51 -12.04
N PHE A 128 1.28 19.01 -12.32
CA PHE A 128 2.15 18.42 -11.30
C PHE A 128 3.25 19.40 -10.95
N ARG A 129 3.41 19.66 -9.65
CA ARG A 129 4.52 20.44 -9.13
C ARG A 129 5.41 19.58 -8.26
N SER A 130 6.71 19.59 -8.55
CA SER A 130 7.69 18.84 -7.76
C SER A 130 8.14 19.64 -6.54
N TYR A 131 8.30 18.95 -5.42
CA TYR A 131 8.83 19.50 -4.18
C TYR A 131 10.03 18.67 -3.71
N ALA A 132 10.95 19.33 -3.00
CA ALA A 132 11.96 18.60 -2.23
C ALA A 132 11.26 17.76 -1.16
N VAL A 133 11.83 16.58 -0.84
CA VAL A 133 11.24 15.62 0.10
C VAL A 133 10.90 16.27 1.46
N ASP A 134 11.73 17.19 1.94
CA ASP A 134 11.51 17.86 3.23
C ASP A 134 10.54 19.06 3.17
N GLN A 135 10.03 19.43 2.00
CA GLN A 135 9.24 20.66 1.81
C GLN A 135 7.74 20.42 1.61
N LEU A 136 7.29 19.17 1.51
CA LEU A 136 5.88 18.83 1.23
C LEU A 136 4.90 19.47 2.24
N PHE A 137 5.07 19.18 3.53
CA PHE A 137 4.17 19.68 4.58
C PHE A 137 4.40 21.17 4.92
N ILE A 138 5.58 21.71 4.62
CA ILE A 138 5.84 23.16 4.72
C ILE A 138 4.98 23.90 3.71
N HIS A 139 4.98 23.43 2.46
CA HIS A 139 4.16 24.03 1.40
C HIS A 139 2.66 23.90 1.69
N LEU A 140 2.21 22.72 2.16
CA LEU A 140 0.80 22.49 2.49
C LEU A 140 0.26 23.49 3.54
N LYS A 141 1.06 23.78 4.59
CA LYS A 141 0.70 24.75 5.64
C LYS A 141 0.59 26.18 5.09
N GLN A 142 1.51 26.57 4.21
CA GLN A 142 1.48 27.89 3.56
C GLN A 142 0.21 28.10 2.72
N GLU A 143 -0.25 27.07 2.00
CA GLU A 143 -1.51 27.19 1.25
C GLU A 143 -2.73 27.33 2.15
N GLN A 144 -2.81 26.54 3.24
CA GLN A 144 -3.93 26.66 4.19
C GLN A 144 -4.02 28.06 4.81
N ASP A 145 -2.89 28.69 5.13
CA ASP A 145 -2.85 30.05 5.65
C ASP A 145 -3.29 31.12 4.62
N VAL A 146 -3.06 30.87 3.32
CA VAL A 146 -3.51 31.76 2.23
C VAL A 146 -5.03 31.68 2.05
N TYR A 147 -5.64 30.51 2.23
CA TYR A 147 -7.10 30.32 2.11
C TYR A 147 -7.88 30.56 3.41
N ALA A 148 -7.19 30.73 4.54
CA ALA A 148 -7.78 31.05 5.84
C ALA A 148 -7.91 32.57 6.13
N ASN A 149 -7.40 33.42 5.24
CA ASN A 149 -7.54 34.89 5.29
C ASN A 149 -8.54 35.40 4.23
#